data_AF-A0A0B2WPV5-F1
#
_entry.id   AF-A0A0B2WPV5-F1
#
_cell.length_a   1.000
_cell.length_b   1.000
_cell.length_c   1.000
_cell.angle_alpha   90.00
_cell.angle_beta   90.00
_cell.angle_gamma   90.00
#
_symmetry.space_group_name_H-M   'P 1'
#
loop_
_entity.id
_entity.type
_entity.pdbx_description
1 polymer ?
#
loop_
_entity_poly.entity_id
_entity_poly.type
_entity_poly.pdbx_seq_one_letter_code
_entity_poly.pdbx_strand_id
1 'polypeptide(L)'
;MAPTNEYQQHHTLTVARDASSIQQPFATTKPHLSVPWPLVPPSSHDFDMSSMAKVFSARQERASRLQAGANAYSAGIARVAGEVVPLSEAKIPLIDQGFLYSDLTYDVVSVCNGRFFGLEDHMDRLEASRLRARLQLPPPREDVKRILADMVRPAP
;
A
#
# COMPACT_ATOMS: atom_id res chain seq x y z
N MET A 1 22.02 -5.47 31.05
CA MET A 1 21.52 -4.33 30.27
C MET A 1 22.22 -4.37 28.93
N ALA A 2 21.51 -4.71 27.85
CA ALA A 2 22.08 -4.65 26.50
C ALA A 2 22.15 -3.17 26.06
N PRO A 3 23.22 -2.74 25.39
CA PRO A 3 23.36 -1.36 24.94
C PRO A 3 22.26 -1.07 23.90
N THR A 4 21.46 -0.04 24.16
CA THR A 4 20.51 0.51 23.19
C THR A 4 21.33 1.10 22.06
N ASN A 5 21.31 0.46 20.89
CA ASN A 5 22.06 0.90 19.73
C ASN A 5 21.48 2.24 19.22
N GLU A 6 22.21 3.34 19.47
CA GLU A 6 21.88 4.70 19.02
C GLU A 6 21.73 4.86 17.50
N TYR A 7 22.09 3.84 16.70
CA TYR A 7 21.96 3.85 15.24
C TYR A 7 20.57 3.49 14.68
N GLN A 8 19.58 3.17 15.52
CA GLN A 8 18.23 2.84 15.07
C GLN A 8 17.36 4.08 14.79
N GLN A 9 17.80 4.94 13.85
CA GLN A 9 16.87 5.87 13.20
C GLN A 9 16.12 5.10 12.11
N HIS A 10 15.00 4.49 12.46
CA HIS A 10 14.12 3.84 11.48
C HIS A 10 13.35 4.92 10.71
N HIS A 11 13.66 5.12 9.43
CA HIS A 11 12.90 6.03 8.60
C HIS A 11 11.64 5.32 8.11
N THR A 12 10.47 5.74 8.61
CA THR A 12 9.19 5.27 8.09
C THR A 12 8.83 6.03 6.82
N LEU A 13 8.72 5.31 5.71
CA LEU A 13 8.17 5.80 4.46
C LEU A 13 6.71 5.35 4.35
N THR A 14 5.79 6.29 4.19
CA THR A 14 4.39 5.99 3.85
C THR A 14 4.12 6.49 2.45
N VAL A 15 3.58 5.64 1.58
CA VAL A 15 3.25 5.99 0.20
C VAL A 15 1.77 5.72 -0.05
N ALA A 16 1.08 6.71 -0.61
CA ALA A 16 -0.25 6.53 -1.18
C ALA A 16 -0.17 6.77 -2.69
N ARG A 17 -0.66 5.81 -3.48
CA ARG A 17 -0.71 5.87 -4.94
C ARG A 17 -2.04 5.35 -5.44
N ASP A 18 -2.43 5.77 -6.64
CA ASP A 18 -3.53 5.12 -7.34
C ASP A 18 -3.11 3.69 -7.76
N ALA A 19 -3.94 2.72 -7.37
CA ALA A 19 -3.74 1.30 -7.66
C ALA A 19 -3.96 0.95 -9.15
N SER A 20 -4.35 1.90 -10.00
CA SER A 20 -4.44 1.70 -11.46
C SER A 20 -3.10 1.45 -12.13
N SER A 21 -1.99 1.90 -11.51
CA SER A 21 -0.62 1.74 -11.99
C SER A 21 -0.01 0.35 -11.75
N ILE A 22 -0.66 -0.52 -10.97
CA ILE A 22 -0.20 -1.90 -10.73
C ILE A 22 -0.68 -2.78 -11.89
N GLN A 23 -0.12 -2.55 -13.08
CA GLN A 23 -0.21 -3.47 -14.22
C GLN A 23 1.08 -4.28 -14.28
N GLN A 24 1.17 -5.32 -13.46
CA GLN A 24 1.99 -6.48 -13.77
C GLN A 24 1.18 -7.72 -13.41
N PRO A 25 0.82 -8.59 -14.38
CA PRO A 25 0.49 -9.95 -14.01
C PRO A 25 1.73 -10.55 -13.36
N PHE A 26 1.58 -11.12 -12.16
CA PHE A 26 2.63 -11.98 -11.61
C PHE A 26 2.88 -13.09 -12.62
N ALA A 27 3.99 -12.99 -13.38
CA ALA A 27 4.49 -14.09 -14.17
C ALA A 27 5.01 -15.14 -13.17
N THR A 28 4.14 -16.05 -12.75
CA THR A 28 4.54 -17.22 -11.98
C THR A 28 5.29 -18.16 -12.90
N THR A 29 6.62 -18.09 -12.90
CA THR A 29 7.46 -19.20 -13.35
C THR A 29 7.26 -20.33 -12.35
N LYS A 30 6.31 -21.24 -12.61
CA LYS A 30 6.06 -22.43 -11.79
C LYS A 30 7.23 -23.42 -11.94
N PRO A 31 7.87 -23.91 -10.87
CA PRO A 31 8.58 -25.17 -10.91
C PRO A 31 7.55 -26.32 -10.86
N HIS A 32 7.65 -27.20 -11.87
CA HIS A 32 7.17 -28.58 -11.95
C HIS A 32 6.54 -29.20 -10.67
N LEU A 33 5.25 -28.96 -10.42
CA LEU A 33 4.46 -29.85 -9.56
C LEU A 33 3.14 -30.18 -10.27
N SER A 34 3.10 -31.42 -10.76
CA SER A 34 1.98 -32.05 -11.45
C SER A 34 0.85 -32.30 -10.45
N VAL A 35 -0.03 -31.32 -10.27
CA VAL A 35 -1.30 -31.53 -9.58
C VAL A 35 -2.41 -31.32 -10.63
N PRO A 36 -3.28 -32.31 -10.89
CA PRO A 36 -4.34 -32.14 -11.87
C PRO A 36 -5.37 -31.14 -11.31
N TRP A 37 -5.45 -29.99 -11.96
CA TRP A 37 -6.52 -29.00 -11.75
C TRP A 37 -7.88 -29.68 -11.98
N PRO A 38 -8.91 -29.43 -11.16
CA PRO A 38 -10.22 -30.05 -11.40
C PRO A 38 -10.79 -29.54 -12.73
N LEU A 39 -11.03 -30.46 -13.66
CA LEU A 39 -11.64 -30.25 -14.98
C LEU A 39 -13.17 -30.06 -14.90
N VAL A 40 -13.65 -29.34 -13.89
CA VAL A 40 -15.04 -28.95 -13.80
C VAL A 40 -15.08 -27.42 -13.66
N PRO A 41 -15.37 -26.66 -14.75
CA PRO A 41 -15.72 -25.27 -14.57
C PRO A 41 -16.93 -25.22 -13.63
N PRO A 42 -16.93 -24.38 -12.58
CA PRO A 42 -18.10 -24.22 -11.74
C PRO A 42 -19.28 -23.87 -12.65
N SER A 43 -20.38 -24.62 -12.51
CA SER A 43 -21.63 -24.37 -13.22
C SER A 43 -22.04 -22.91 -13.01
N SER A 44 -22.51 -22.28 -14.09
CA SER A 44 -22.94 -20.90 -14.23
C SER A 44 -24.08 -20.51 -13.27
N HIS A 45 -23.80 -20.44 -11.98
CA HIS A 45 -24.62 -19.71 -11.02
C HIS A 45 -24.04 -18.30 -10.87
N ASP A 46 -24.66 -17.39 -11.62
CA ASP A 46 -24.82 -15.96 -11.31
C ASP A 46 -23.56 -15.15 -10.99
N PHE A 47 -22.55 -15.24 -11.85
CA PHE A 47 -21.57 -14.16 -11.94
C PHE A 47 -22.17 -13.00 -12.75
N ASP A 48 -22.81 -12.05 -12.07
CA ASP A 48 -23.42 -10.88 -12.71
C ASP A 48 -22.35 -9.94 -13.32
N MET A 49 -22.16 -10.05 -14.62
CA MET A 49 -21.26 -9.21 -15.40
C MET A 49 -21.68 -7.72 -15.43
N SER A 50 -22.97 -7.41 -15.21
CA SER A 50 -23.50 -6.04 -15.18
C SER A 50 -23.01 -5.26 -13.95
N SER A 51 -23.00 -5.93 -12.79
CA SER A 51 -22.43 -5.39 -11.55
C SER A 51 -20.94 -5.06 -11.69
N MET A 52 -20.16 -5.97 -12.31
CA MET A 52 -18.73 -5.76 -12.51
C MET A 52 -18.44 -4.62 -13.48
N ALA A 53 -19.20 -4.52 -14.58
CA ALA A 53 -19.09 -3.43 -15.55
C ALA A 53 -19.34 -2.07 -14.88
N LYS A 54 -20.31 -1.98 -13.97
CA LYS A 54 -20.60 -0.77 -13.18
C LYS A 54 -19.46 -0.37 -12.25
N VAL A 55 -18.82 -1.33 -11.58
CA VAL A 55 -17.68 -1.05 -10.69
C VAL A 55 -16.50 -0.50 -11.49
N PHE A 56 -16.20 -1.14 -12.63
CA PHE A 56 -15.09 -0.72 -13.48
C PHE A 56 -15.34 0.63 -14.16
N SER A 57 -16.55 0.89 -14.66
CA SER A 57 -16.88 2.19 -15.27
C SER A 57 -16.75 3.33 -14.26
N ALA A 58 -17.30 3.16 -13.05
CA ALA A 58 -17.18 4.16 -11.99
C ALA A 58 -15.70 4.38 -11.55
N ARG A 59 -14.87 3.32 -11.58
CA ARG A 59 -13.41 3.46 -11.35
C ARG A 59 -12.75 4.26 -12.47
N GLN A 60 -13.08 3.97 -13.73
CA GLN A 60 -12.51 4.65 -14.89
C GLN A 60 -12.86 6.14 -14.89
N GLU A 61 -14.11 6.50 -14.60
CA GLU A 61 -14.54 7.90 -14.48
C GLU A 61 -13.74 8.67 -13.41
N ARG A 62 -13.53 8.07 -12.24
CA ARG A 62 -12.75 8.68 -11.16
C ARG A 62 -11.27 8.81 -11.53
N ALA A 63 -10.70 7.81 -12.19
CA ALA A 63 -9.33 7.86 -12.68
C ALA A 63 -9.13 8.99 -13.71
N SER A 64 -10.06 9.12 -14.66
CA SER A 64 -10.01 10.22 -15.65
C SER A 64 -10.12 11.60 -14.98
N ARG A 65 -10.97 11.75 -13.94
CA ARG A 65 -11.05 13.00 -13.17
C ARG A 65 -9.76 13.31 -12.42
N LEU A 66 -9.12 12.29 -11.82
CA LEU A 66 -7.85 12.46 -11.12
C LEU A 66 -6.74 12.90 -12.09
N GLN A 67 -6.68 12.31 -13.29
CA GLN A 67 -5.71 12.66 -14.33
C GLN A 67 -5.91 14.07 -14.90
N ALA A 68 -7.15 14.55 -14.98
CA ALA A 68 -7.46 15.89 -15.45
C ALA A 68 -7.20 17.00 -14.40
N GLY A 69 -7.08 16.63 -13.13
CA GLY A 69 -6.86 17.58 -12.04
C GLY A 69 -5.40 18.08 -11.98
N ALA A 70 -5.21 19.39 -11.74
CA ALA A 70 -3.89 20.02 -11.64
C ALA A 70 -3.19 19.83 -10.28
N ASN A 71 -3.56 18.82 -9.49
CA ASN A 71 -2.98 18.59 -8.17
C ASN A 71 -1.60 17.92 -8.29
N ALA A 72 -0.57 18.52 -7.68
CA ALA A 72 0.81 18.00 -7.66
C ALA A 72 0.91 16.59 -7.03
N TYR A 73 -0.04 16.21 -6.17
CA TYR A 73 -0.11 14.91 -5.51
C TYR A 73 -0.97 13.89 -6.25
N SER A 74 -1.57 14.25 -7.39
CA SER A 74 -2.49 13.37 -8.14
C SER A 74 -1.83 12.07 -8.63
N ALA A 75 -0.53 12.12 -8.94
CA ALA A 75 0.27 10.97 -9.34
C ALA A 75 0.75 10.12 -8.13
N GLY A 76 0.58 10.61 -6.91
CA GLY A 76 0.99 9.95 -5.68
C GLY A 76 1.63 10.90 -4.68
N ILE A 77 1.58 10.52 -3.42
CA ILE A 77 2.07 11.30 -2.28
C ILE A 77 2.83 10.39 -1.34
N ALA A 78 3.94 10.90 -0.81
CA ALA A 78 4.78 10.20 0.15
C ALA A 78 4.96 11.05 1.40
N ARG A 79 5.04 10.40 2.57
CA ARG A 79 5.50 11.02 3.81
C ARG A 79 6.86 10.45 4.18
N VAL A 80 7.88 11.30 4.24
CA VAL A 80 9.28 10.92 4.53
C VAL A 80 9.87 11.90 5.53
N ALA A 81 10.56 11.39 6.56
CA ALA A 81 11.18 12.21 7.61
C ALA A 81 10.23 13.25 8.26
N GLY A 82 8.92 12.96 8.28
CA GLY A 82 7.90 13.85 8.85
C GLY A 82 7.20 14.76 7.83
N GLU A 83 7.77 14.92 6.64
CA GLU A 83 7.29 15.83 5.59
C GLU A 83 6.48 15.11 4.52
N VAL A 84 5.53 15.82 3.91
CA VAL A 84 4.67 15.31 2.84
C VAL A 84 5.16 15.86 1.50
N VAL A 85 5.55 14.98 0.59
CA VAL A 85 6.15 15.32 -0.71
C VAL A 85 5.46 14.58 -1.86
N PRO A 86 5.51 15.10 -3.09
CA PRO A 86 5.11 14.34 -4.27
C PRO A 86 5.89 13.03 -4.36
N LEU A 87 5.24 11.96 -4.82
CA LEU A 87 5.87 10.63 -4.85
C LEU A 87 7.18 10.60 -5.65
N SER A 88 7.28 11.37 -6.74
CA SER A 88 8.48 11.49 -7.58
C SER A 88 9.67 12.15 -6.86
N GLU A 89 9.42 12.89 -5.78
CA GLU A 89 10.43 13.63 -5.03
C GLU A 89 10.83 12.94 -3.73
N ALA A 90 10.15 11.84 -3.37
CA ALA A 90 10.43 11.08 -2.17
C ALA A 90 11.85 10.48 -2.18
N LYS A 91 12.64 10.77 -1.14
CA LYS A 91 14.02 10.30 -1.00
C LYS A 91 14.22 9.67 0.37
N ILE A 92 14.86 8.51 0.39
CA ILE A 92 15.33 7.85 1.60
C ILE A 92 16.86 7.91 1.67
N PRO A 93 17.47 7.95 2.86
CA PRO A 93 18.92 7.88 2.97
C PRO A 93 19.47 6.58 2.40
N LEU A 94 20.60 6.65 1.67
CA LEU A 94 21.27 5.46 1.12
C LEU A 94 21.73 4.49 2.23
N ILE A 95 22.06 5.05 3.41
CA ILE A 95 22.55 4.30 4.57
C ILE A 95 21.44 3.73 5.47
N ASP A 96 20.17 3.90 5.08
CA ASP A 96 19.04 3.32 5.79
C ASP A 96 19.18 1.78 5.82
N GLN A 97 19.03 1.18 7.00
CA GLN A 97 19.19 -0.27 7.18
C GLN A 97 18.11 -1.08 6.43
N GLY A 98 16.91 -0.51 6.31
CA GLY A 98 15.83 -1.02 5.48
C GLY A 98 16.19 -1.01 3.99
N PHE A 99 17.05 -0.10 3.53
CA PHE A 99 17.58 -0.13 2.16
C PHE A 99 18.78 -1.08 2.02
N LEU A 100 19.79 -0.96 2.90
CA LEU A 100 21.04 -1.71 2.81
C LEU A 100 20.86 -3.22 3.02
N TYR A 101 19.98 -3.61 3.95
CA TYR A 101 19.81 -5.00 4.38
C TYR A 101 18.38 -5.51 4.29
N SER A 102 17.45 -4.70 3.76
CA SER A 102 16.02 -5.01 3.79
C SER A 102 15.51 -5.23 5.23
N ASP A 103 16.13 -4.59 6.23
CA ASP A 103 15.73 -4.67 7.65
C ASP A 103 14.50 -3.77 7.91
N LEU A 104 13.37 -4.17 7.34
CA LEU A 104 12.09 -3.46 7.40
C LEU A 104 10.90 -4.42 7.38
N THR A 105 9.73 -3.89 7.71
CA THR A 105 8.44 -4.52 7.45
C THR A 105 7.51 -3.48 6.83
N TYR A 106 6.54 -3.92 6.03
CA TYR A 106 5.59 -3.02 5.38
C TYR A 106 4.21 -3.68 5.28
N ASP A 107 3.20 -2.84 5.10
CA ASP A 107 1.85 -3.26 4.78
C ASP A 107 1.25 -2.35 3.69
N VAL A 108 0.26 -2.84 2.95
CA VAL A 108 -0.36 -2.16 1.82
C VAL A 108 -1.86 -2.15 2.02
N VAL A 109 -2.43 -0.96 2.26
CA VAL A 109 -3.87 -0.74 2.39
C VAL A 109 -4.40 -0.13 1.10
N SER A 110 -5.62 -0.51 0.70
CA SER A 110 -6.29 0.05 -0.46
C SER A 110 -7.41 1.01 -0.07
N VAL A 111 -7.57 2.07 -0.85
CA VAL A 111 -8.74 2.95 -0.80
C VAL A 111 -9.58 2.74 -2.04
N CYS A 112 -10.85 2.41 -1.86
CA CYS A 112 -11.81 2.28 -2.95
C CYS A 112 -12.97 3.24 -2.71
N ASN A 113 -13.28 4.08 -3.70
CA ASN A 113 -14.33 5.10 -3.59
C ASN A 113 -14.18 6.02 -2.35
N GLY A 114 -12.94 6.44 -2.03
CA GLY A 114 -12.67 7.27 -0.86
C GLY A 114 -12.81 6.56 0.49
N ARG A 115 -12.90 5.22 0.51
CA ARG A 115 -13.02 4.42 1.73
C ARG A 115 -11.86 3.43 1.83
N PHE A 116 -11.21 3.38 2.99
CA PHE A 116 -10.22 2.34 3.27
C PHE A 116 -10.88 0.97 3.34
N PHE A 117 -10.20 -0.05 2.81
CA PHE A 117 -10.61 -1.45 2.90
C PHE A 117 -9.72 -2.17 3.93
N GLY A 118 -10.34 -2.74 4.98
CA GLY A 118 -9.65 -3.57 5.96
C GLY A 118 -8.57 -2.87 6.80
N LEU A 119 -8.61 -1.54 6.96
CA LEU A 119 -7.52 -0.77 7.58
C LEU A 119 -7.09 -1.32 8.95
N GLU A 120 -8.03 -1.70 9.81
CA GLU A 120 -7.72 -2.26 11.13
C GLU A 120 -6.97 -3.61 11.03
N ASP A 121 -7.40 -4.51 10.14
CA ASP A 121 -6.73 -5.80 9.91
C ASP A 121 -5.29 -5.61 9.41
N HIS A 122 -5.08 -4.59 8.56
CA HIS A 122 -3.74 -4.21 8.10
C HIS A 122 -2.88 -3.62 9.23
N MET A 123 -3.46 -2.84 10.14
CA MET A 123 -2.74 -2.33 11.31
C MET A 123 -2.35 -3.45 12.28
N ASP A 124 -3.24 -4.40 12.52
CA ASP A 124 -2.96 -5.58 13.36
C ASP A 124 -1.83 -6.42 12.76
N ARG A 125 -1.85 -6.62 11.44
CA ARG A 125 -0.80 -7.37 10.73
C ARG A 125 0.54 -6.64 10.75
N LEU A 126 0.54 -5.33 10.55
CA LEU A 126 1.75 -4.52 10.63
C LEU A 126 2.38 -4.58 12.03
N GLU A 127 1.55 -4.44 13.08
CA GLU A 127 1.99 -4.51 14.46
C GLU A 127 2.58 -5.88 14.81
N ALA A 128 1.90 -6.96 14.42
CA ALA A 128 2.41 -8.32 14.61
C ALA A 128 3.74 -8.55 13.86
N SER A 129 3.87 -8.06 12.62
CA SER A 129 5.07 -8.23 11.79
C SER A 129 6.26 -7.48 12.38
N ARG A 130 6.04 -6.23 12.82
CA ARG A 130 7.03 -5.42 13.52
C ARG A 130 7.52 -6.10 14.80
N LEU A 131 6.61 -6.60 15.64
CA LEU A 131 6.98 -7.25 16.90
C LEU A 131 7.88 -8.47 16.67
N ARG A 132 7.58 -9.27 15.63
CA ARG A 132 8.41 -10.40 15.21
C ARG A 132 9.79 -9.95 14.71
N ALA A 133 9.85 -8.86 13.96
CA ALA A 133 11.08 -8.26 13.46
C ALA A 133 11.85 -7.45 14.52
N ARG A 134 11.29 -7.30 15.74
CA ARG A 134 11.87 -6.50 16.84
C ARG A 134 12.12 -5.03 16.47
N LEU A 135 11.36 -4.51 15.50
CA LEU A 135 11.44 -3.13 15.06
C LEU A 135 10.65 -2.22 16.02
N GLN A 136 11.02 -0.95 16.14
CA GLN A 136 10.21 0.05 16.83
C GLN A 136 9.36 0.88 15.84
N LEU A 137 8.14 1.26 16.22
CA LEU A 137 7.20 2.06 15.42
C LEU A 137 7.15 3.43 16.09
N PRO A 138 7.83 4.43 15.52
CA PRO A 138 7.37 5.80 15.60
C PRO A 138 6.38 6.01 14.43
N PRO A 139 5.10 6.40 14.57
CA PRO A 139 4.27 6.91 15.69
C PRO A 139 3.16 5.92 16.17
N PRO A 140 2.30 6.29 17.15
CA PRO A 140 1.12 5.51 17.58
C PRO A 140 0.17 5.11 16.43
N ARG A 141 -0.55 3.99 16.58
CA ARG A 141 -1.52 3.46 15.58
C ARG A 141 -2.50 4.53 15.07
N GLU A 142 -3.08 5.31 15.99
CA GLU A 142 -4.05 6.35 15.63
C GLU A 142 -3.41 7.51 14.85
N ASP A 143 -2.13 7.79 15.07
CA ASP A 143 -1.40 8.79 14.30
C ASP A 143 -1.13 8.28 12.88
N VAL A 144 -0.78 7.00 12.72
CA VAL A 144 -0.62 6.39 11.39
C VAL A 144 -1.93 6.47 10.60
N LYS A 145 -3.06 6.11 11.24
CA LYS A 145 -4.39 6.19 10.61
C LYS A 145 -4.75 7.62 10.20
N ARG A 146 -4.48 8.60 11.07
CA ARG A 146 -4.70 10.03 10.77
C ARG A 146 -3.85 10.49 9.60
N ILE A 147 -2.56 10.18 9.61
CA ILE A 147 -1.63 10.52 8.52
C ILE A 147 -2.11 9.94 7.19
N LEU A 148 -2.50 8.66 7.17
CA LEU A 148 -3.03 8.01 5.97
C LEU A 148 -4.30 8.70 5.47
N ALA A 149 -5.23 9.04 6.37
CA ALA A 149 -6.45 9.74 6.02
C ALA A 149 -6.18 11.15 5.46
N ASP A 150 -5.22 11.87 6.02
CA ASP A 150 -4.82 13.21 5.57
C ASP A 150 -4.14 13.15 4.20
N MET A 151 -3.29 12.16 3.94
CA MET A 151 -2.64 11.95 2.64
C MET A 151 -3.61 11.56 1.53
N VAL A 152 -4.72 10.88 1.85
CA VAL A 152 -5.74 10.47 0.88
C VAL A 152 -6.77 11.58 0.63
N ARG A 153 -6.94 12.49 1.57
CA ARG A 153 -7.90 13.59 1.44
C ARG A 153 -7.46 14.51 0.28
N PRO A 154 -8.40 14.97 -0.57
CA PRO A 154 -8.08 16.02 -1.53
C PRO A 154 -7.51 17.24 -0.79
N ALA A 155 -6.38 17.77 -1.25
CA ALA A 155 -5.94 19.09 -0.84
C ALA A 155 -7.05 20.10 -1.16
N PRO A 156 -7.33 21.08 -0.27
CA PRO A 156 -8.36 22.09 -0.50
C PRO A 156 -8.13 22.91 -1.77
#